data_AF-A0A957FX47-F1
#
_entry.id   AF-A0A957FX47-F1
#
_cell.length_a   1.000
_cell.length_b   1.000
_cell.length_c   1.000
_cell.angle_alpha   90.00
_cell.angle_beta   90.00
_cell.angle_gamma   90.00
#
_symmetry.space_group_name_H-M   'P 1'
#
loop_
_entity.id
_entity.type
_entity.pdbx_description
1 polymer ?
#
loop_
_entity_poly.entity_id
_entity_poly.type
_entity_poly.pdbx_seq_one_letter_code
_entity_poly.pdbx_strand_id
1 'polypeptide(L)'
;YSDATKPTFGFGDEQLIPIYRYNAEDIVGTSGVLTSDDSRRVEAVLLPEGLDPELGNFTVYLNGSLAAVVLDSVNAINVERDYAPDRLCAHQMAYQLLPNAVTARALSLLDVENTAVQNDLDQFIPRDIDDIVSLQREDGGWGWCLTIESNPSLTAYILLALDKAGEAGYSVPQDAVNRAADYLRGEIENPARLNNSGYQANTEAYYLYVLAEVGQNITAEADALFDENVGLLDAAGLAYLLHAYELSGGSANQETLLADLNGLAVVSATGAHWESDGYQSLWSDIQTTAV
;
A
#
# COMPACT_ATOMS: atom_id res chain seq x y z
N TYR A 1 -66.34 17.56 5.91
CA TYR A 1 -65.34 16.97 6.80
C TYR A 1 -63.99 17.47 6.33
N SER A 2 -63.42 18.45 7.04
CA SER A 2 -62.07 18.97 6.84
C SER A 2 -61.28 18.44 8.02
N ASP A 3 -60.61 17.32 7.82
CA ASP A 3 -59.85 16.64 8.87
C ASP A 3 -58.35 16.94 8.71
N ALA A 4 -57.69 16.96 9.87
CA ALA A 4 -56.28 17.09 10.18
C ALA A 4 -55.59 18.44 9.90
N THR A 5 -55.27 19.12 11.01
CA THR A 5 -54.21 20.13 11.10
C THR A 5 -52.93 19.65 10.44
N LYS A 6 -52.39 20.45 9.51
CA LYS A 6 -51.07 20.22 8.92
C LYS A 6 -49.98 20.25 10.02
N PRO A 7 -48.97 19.36 9.96
CA PRO A 7 -47.94 19.25 10.99
C PRO A 7 -46.95 20.42 10.98
N THR A 8 -46.65 20.97 12.15
CA THR A 8 -45.83 22.19 12.31
C THR A 8 -44.37 22.07 11.86
N PHE A 9 -43.90 20.88 11.51
CA PHE A 9 -42.51 20.57 11.17
C PHE A 9 -42.34 19.90 9.78
N GLY A 10 -43.38 19.88 8.95
CA GLY A 10 -43.29 19.36 7.59
C GLY A 10 -42.55 20.31 6.62
N PHE A 11 -42.03 19.76 5.53
CA PHE A 11 -41.30 20.50 4.50
C PHE A 11 -42.25 21.05 3.42
N GLY A 12 -41.95 22.25 2.90
CA GLY A 12 -42.71 22.92 1.83
C GLY A 12 -44.08 23.47 2.25
N ASP A 13 -44.77 24.12 1.31
CA ASP A 13 -46.07 24.80 1.53
C ASP A 13 -47.20 23.84 1.95
N GLU A 14 -47.05 22.55 1.64
CA GLU A 14 -47.98 21.50 2.02
C GLU A 14 -47.69 20.87 3.38
N GLN A 15 -46.57 21.23 4.04
CA GLN A 15 -46.10 20.64 5.30
C GLN A 15 -46.05 19.11 5.25
N LEU A 16 -45.44 18.56 4.20
CA LEU A 16 -45.28 17.13 4.04
C LEU A 16 -44.17 16.61 4.97
N ILE A 17 -44.43 15.52 5.68
CA ILE A 17 -43.41 14.78 6.42
C ILE A 17 -42.96 13.63 5.52
N PRO A 18 -41.69 13.56 5.11
CA PRO A 18 -41.19 12.43 4.35
C PRO A 18 -41.21 11.18 5.24
N ILE A 19 -41.95 10.17 4.80
CA ILE A 19 -41.92 8.83 5.40
C ILE A 19 -40.88 8.05 4.63
N TYR A 20 -39.69 7.90 5.21
CA TYR A 20 -38.66 7.02 4.67
C TYR A 20 -38.95 5.59 5.10
N ARG A 21 -38.90 4.66 4.14
CA ARG A 21 -38.80 3.23 4.50
C ARG A 21 -37.40 2.96 5.01
N TYR A 22 -37.31 2.15 6.06
CA TYR A 22 -36.04 1.66 6.59
C TYR A 22 -35.51 0.58 5.64
N ASN A 23 -34.82 1.02 4.58
CA ASN A 23 -34.13 0.13 3.65
C ASN A 23 -32.63 0.15 4.01
N ALA A 24 -32.02 -1.03 4.07
CA ALA A 24 -30.56 -1.16 4.13
C ALA A 24 -30.05 -1.46 2.72
N GLU A 25 -28.94 -0.83 2.34
CA GLU A 25 -28.23 -1.18 1.11
C GLU A 25 -27.39 -2.43 1.37
N ASP A 26 -27.45 -3.38 0.45
CA ASP A 26 -26.64 -4.59 0.48
C ASP A 26 -25.94 -4.72 -0.89
N ILE A 27 -24.66 -5.11 -0.88
CA ILE A 27 -23.81 -5.15 -2.06
C ILE A 27 -23.35 -6.59 -2.26
N VAL A 28 -23.74 -7.17 -3.38
CA VAL A 28 -23.31 -8.51 -3.82
C VAL A 28 -22.52 -8.37 -5.11
N GLY A 29 -21.41 -9.09 -5.20
CA GLY A 29 -20.50 -8.98 -6.34
C GLY A 29 -19.69 -10.25 -6.54
N THR A 30 -19.16 -10.37 -7.75
CA THR A 30 -18.23 -11.41 -8.17
C THR A 30 -17.12 -10.76 -8.97
N SER A 31 -15.91 -11.29 -8.87
CA SER A 31 -14.79 -10.86 -9.71
C SER A 31 -14.12 -12.08 -10.35
N GLY A 32 -13.38 -11.85 -11.43
CA GLY A 32 -12.68 -12.91 -12.13
C GLY A 32 -11.75 -12.37 -13.21
N VAL A 33 -10.86 -13.24 -13.68
CA VAL A 33 -9.93 -12.97 -14.79
C VAL A 33 -10.35 -13.83 -15.99
N LEU A 34 -10.37 -13.21 -17.18
CA LEU A 34 -10.50 -13.90 -18.46
C LEU A 34 -9.10 -13.99 -19.07
N THR A 35 -8.60 -15.21 -19.25
CA THR A 35 -7.32 -15.47 -19.93
C THR A 35 -7.53 -15.70 -21.42
N SER A 36 -6.46 -15.73 -22.22
CA SER A 36 -6.54 -16.03 -23.66
C SER A 36 -7.12 -17.41 -23.97
N ASP A 37 -7.07 -18.32 -23.00
CA ASP A 37 -7.58 -19.68 -23.13
C ASP A 37 -9.09 -19.75 -22.82
N ASP A 38 -9.66 -18.68 -22.27
CA ASP A 38 -11.07 -18.59 -21.91
C ASP A 38 -11.92 -18.03 -23.05
N SER A 39 -12.78 -18.88 -23.62
CA SER A 39 -13.79 -18.42 -24.59
C SER A 39 -15.01 -17.75 -23.94
N ARG A 40 -15.27 -18.05 -22.65
CA ARG A 40 -16.39 -17.53 -21.87
C ARG A 40 -16.17 -17.79 -20.37
N ARG A 41 -16.44 -16.79 -19.54
CA ARG A 41 -16.63 -16.95 -18.09
C ARG A 41 -18.08 -16.61 -17.73
N VAL A 42 -18.65 -17.38 -16.81
CA VAL A 42 -19.97 -17.12 -16.23
C VAL A 42 -19.78 -16.84 -14.76
N GLU A 43 -20.26 -15.69 -14.29
CA GLU A 43 -20.35 -15.35 -12.89
C GLU A 43 -21.83 -15.28 -12.47
N ALA A 44 -22.14 -15.76 -11.28
CA ALA A 44 -23.49 -15.77 -10.73
C ALA A 44 -23.56 -14.83 -9.53
N VAL A 45 -24.42 -13.82 -9.63
CA VAL A 45 -24.71 -12.90 -8.51
C VAL A 45 -25.99 -13.38 -7.84
N LEU A 46 -25.90 -13.73 -6.56
CA LEU A 46 -27.05 -14.10 -5.74
C LEU A 46 -27.65 -12.84 -5.15
N LEU A 47 -28.92 -12.58 -5.45
CA LEU A 47 -29.62 -11.43 -4.91
C LEU A 47 -30.19 -11.75 -3.52
N PRO A 48 -30.08 -10.83 -2.53
CA PRO A 48 -30.63 -11.04 -1.20
C PRO A 48 -32.16 -11.24 -1.21
N GLU A 49 -32.68 -12.04 -0.29
CA GLU A 49 -34.14 -12.16 -0.12
C GLU A 49 -34.72 -10.83 0.40
N GLY A 50 -35.88 -10.43 -0.13
CA GLY A 50 -36.58 -9.21 0.32
C GLY A 50 -36.06 -7.90 -0.29
N LEU A 51 -35.25 -7.95 -1.34
CA LEU A 51 -34.85 -6.77 -2.09
C LEU A 51 -36.06 -6.05 -2.71
N ASP A 52 -36.00 -4.72 -2.77
CA ASP A 52 -36.95 -3.91 -3.53
C ASP A 52 -36.48 -3.85 -5.00
N PRO A 53 -37.18 -4.46 -5.96
CA PRO A 53 -36.70 -4.59 -7.34
C PRO A 53 -36.68 -3.26 -8.10
N GLU A 54 -37.30 -2.22 -7.56
CA GLU A 54 -37.28 -0.86 -8.13
C GLU A 54 -36.06 -0.05 -7.66
N LEU A 55 -35.30 -0.57 -6.67
CA LEU A 55 -34.15 0.11 -6.07
C LEU A 55 -32.88 -0.71 -6.28
N GLY A 56 -31.88 -0.11 -6.93
CA GLY A 56 -30.55 -0.71 -7.09
C GLY A 56 -29.88 -0.32 -8.40
N ASN A 57 -28.62 -0.74 -8.54
CA ASN A 57 -27.87 -0.66 -9.79
C ASN A 57 -27.11 -1.97 -10.02
N PHE A 58 -26.83 -2.29 -11.28
CA PHE A 58 -25.93 -3.38 -11.65
C PHE A 58 -24.81 -2.79 -12.50
N THR A 59 -23.59 -2.90 -12.02
CA THR A 59 -22.43 -2.32 -12.69
C THR A 59 -21.42 -3.42 -13.03
N VAL A 60 -20.99 -3.46 -14.29
CA VAL A 60 -19.94 -4.36 -14.76
C VAL A 60 -18.72 -3.53 -15.11
N TYR A 61 -17.61 -3.82 -14.43
CA TYR A 61 -16.31 -3.24 -14.75
C TYR A 61 -15.47 -4.28 -15.49
N LEU A 62 -14.96 -3.92 -16.66
CA LEU A 62 -14.04 -4.75 -17.44
C LEU A 62 -12.79 -3.91 -17.73
N ASN A 63 -11.67 -4.34 -17.17
CA ASN A 63 -10.37 -3.72 -17.43
C ASN A 63 -9.52 -4.71 -18.22
N GLY A 64 -8.92 -4.25 -19.32
CA GLY A 64 -8.00 -5.07 -20.13
C GLY A 64 -6.68 -5.37 -19.42
N SER A 65 -6.37 -4.62 -18.37
CA SER A 65 -5.21 -4.84 -17.51
C SER A 65 -5.41 -4.15 -16.15
N LEU A 66 -4.65 -4.59 -15.14
CA LEU A 66 -4.60 -3.94 -13.82
C LEU A 66 -4.02 -2.51 -13.89
N ALA A 67 -3.32 -2.18 -14.99
CA ALA A 67 -2.72 -0.87 -15.24
C ALA A 67 -3.71 0.30 -15.17
N ALA A 68 -4.94 0.09 -15.66
CA ALA A 68 -5.94 1.15 -15.72
C ALA A 68 -6.30 1.70 -14.33
N VAL A 69 -6.28 0.84 -13.31
CA VAL A 69 -6.58 1.22 -11.93
C VAL A 69 -5.46 2.08 -11.32
N VAL A 70 -4.20 1.77 -11.66
CA VAL A 70 -3.03 2.51 -11.18
C VAL A 70 -3.06 3.97 -11.66
N LEU A 71 -3.47 4.21 -12.91
CA LEU A 71 -3.53 5.55 -13.49
C LEU A 71 -4.50 6.50 -12.76
N ASP A 72 -5.64 5.98 -12.31
CA ASP A 72 -6.63 6.77 -11.58
C ASP A 72 -6.12 7.18 -10.18
N SER A 73 -5.41 6.28 -9.48
CA SER A 73 -4.82 6.57 -8.17
C SER A 73 -3.75 7.66 -8.22
N VAL A 74 -2.98 7.73 -9.30
CA VAL A 74 -1.90 8.72 -9.47
C VAL A 74 -2.44 10.13 -9.62
N ASN A 75 -3.50 10.27 -10.41
CA ASN A 75 -4.18 11.55 -10.56
C ASN A 75 -4.70 12.05 -9.20
N ALA A 76 -5.18 11.16 -8.33
CA ALA A 76 -5.64 11.54 -6.99
C ALA A 76 -4.51 12.03 -6.07
N ILE A 77 -3.33 11.41 -6.11
CA ILE A 77 -2.19 11.75 -5.22
C ILE A 77 -1.56 13.10 -5.59
N ASN A 78 -1.47 13.42 -6.89
CA ASN A 78 -0.80 14.63 -7.36
C ASN A 78 -1.64 15.91 -7.22
N VAL A 79 -2.97 15.81 -6.97
CA VAL A 79 -3.87 16.95 -6.71
C VAL A 79 -3.50 17.71 -5.43
N GLU A 80 -2.88 17.08 -4.43
CA GLU A 80 -2.51 17.74 -3.17
C GLU A 80 -1.29 18.67 -3.28
N ARG A 81 -0.56 18.67 -4.40
CA ARG A 81 0.67 19.46 -4.55
C ARG A 81 0.41 20.97 -4.60
N ASP A 82 -0.72 21.38 -5.17
CA ASP A 82 -1.10 22.80 -5.26
C ASP A 82 -1.44 23.43 -3.89
N TYR A 83 -1.63 22.60 -2.85
CA TYR A 83 -2.09 23.05 -1.54
C TYR A 83 -0.98 23.20 -0.47
N ALA A 84 0.25 22.73 -0.72
CA ALA A 84 1.33 22.73 0.28
C ALA A 84 2.69 23.16 -0.29
N PRO A 85 2.91 24.48 -0.51
CA PRO A 85 4.16 25.00 -1.07
C PRO A 85 5.39 24.87 -0.15
N ASP A 86 5.17 24.67 1.17
CA ASP A 86 6.22 24.67 2.20
C ASP A 86 6.55 23.26 2.72
N ARG A 87 6.86 22.32 1.82
CA ARG A 87 7.31 20.97 2.22
C ARG A 87 8.73 21.04 2.75
N LEU A 88 8.87 20.95 4.06
CA LEU A 88 10.16 21.06 4.76
C LEU A 88 10.62 19.73 5.36
N CYS A 89 9.82 18.67 5.23
CA CYS A 89 10.06 17.41 5.92
C CYS A 89 10.21 16.25 4.94
N ALA A 90 11.21 15.40 5.19
CA ALA A 90 11.53 14.25 4.33
C ALA A 90 10.32 13.33 4.11
N HIS A 91 9.53 13.03 5.13
CA HIS A 91 8.37 12.14 5.00
C HIS A 91 7.30 12.67 4.03
N GLN A 92 7.07 13.98 3.98
CA GLN A 92 6.06 14.58 3.09
C GLN A 92 6.44 14.39 1.62
N MET A 93 7.74 14.44 1.33
CA MET A 93 8.28 14.23 -0.02
C MET A 93 8.34 12.74 -0.34
N ALA A 94 8.74 11.90 0.62
CA ALA A 94 8.80 10.46 0.45
C ALA A 94 7.44 9.84 0.12
N TYR A 95 6.37 10.30 0.78
CA TYR A 95 5.00 9.85 0.53
C TYR A 95 4.51 10.17 -0.89
N GLN A 96 5.15 11.09 -1.60
CA GLN A 96 4.88 11.34 -3.02
C GLN A 96 5.88 10.69 -3.95
N LEU A 97 7.15 10.64 -3.55
CA LEU A 97 8.21 10.06 -4.36
C LEU A 97 7.90 8.60 -4.69
N LEU A 98 7.56 7.77 -3.69
CA LEU A 98 7.30 6.35 -3.91
C LEU A 98 6.17 6.11 -4.93
N PRO A 99 4.93 6.61 -4.75
CA PRO A 99 3.85 6.38 -5.73
C PRO A 99 4.18 6.96 -7.11
N ASN A 100 4.85 8.11 -7.20
CA ASN A 100 5.27 8.68 -8.48
C ASN A 100 6.31 7.80 -9.19
N ALA A 101 7.29 7.28 -8.46
CA ALA A 101 8.32 6.39 -9.00
C ALA A 101 7.72 5.08 -9.52
N VAL A 102 6.88 4.39 -8.73
CA VAL A 102 6.25 3.14 -9.20
C VAL A 102 5.30 3.40 -10.36
N THR A 103 4.68 4.58 -10.44
CA THR A 103 3.86 4.97 -11.59
C THR A 103 4.67 5.17 -12.85
N ALA A 104 5.77 5.93 -12.76
CA ALA A 104 6.66 6.13 -13.90
C ALA A 104 7.17 4.77 -14.44
N ARG A 105 7.54 3.87 -13.52
CA ARG A 105 7.92 2.50 -13.88
C ARG A 105 6.76 1.73 -14.54
N ALA A 106 5.56 1.81 -13.98
CA ALA A 106 4.39 1.13 -14.52
C ALA A 106 4.03 1.62 -15.93
N LEU A 107 4.01 2.94 -16.16
CA LEU A 107 3.79 3.54 -17.48
C LEU A 107 4.78 2.99 -18.51
N SER A 108 6.05 2.92 -18.13
CA SER A 108 7.13 2.38 -18.98
C SER A 108 6.96 0.89 -19.26
N LEU A 109 6.71 0.07 -18.23
CA LEU A 109 6.56 -1.39 -18.37
C LEU A 109 5.32 -1.80 -19.18
N LEU A 110 4.26 -0.98 -19.12
CA LEU A 110 2.98 -1.26 -19.75
C LEU A 110 2.82 -0.57 -21.11
N ASP A 111 3.85 0.15 -21.57
CA ASP A 111 3.84 0.91 -22.83
C ASP A 111 2.64 1.86 -22.93
N VAL A 112 2.31 2.53 -21.81
CA VAL A 112 1.18 3.46 -21.73
C VAL A 112 1.66 4.87 -22.03
N GLU A 113 1.29 5.39 -23.20
CA GLU A 113 1.59 6.77 -23.57
C GLU A 113 0.64 7.76 -22.89
N ASN A 114 1.13 8.46 -21.86
CA ASN A 114 0.45 9.62 -21.27
C ASN A 114 1.45 10.76 -21.03
N THR A 115 1.64 11.59 -22.06
CA THR A 115 2.65 12.66 -22.05
C THR A 115 2.40 13.70 -20.95
N ALA A 116 1.15 13.96 -20.58
CA ALA A 116 0.85 14.92 -19.51
C ALA A 116 1.36 14.42 -18.16
N VAL A 117 0.98 13.19 -17.79
CA VAL A 117 1.42 12.56 -16.55
C VAL A 117 2.94 12.35 -16.56
N GLN A 118 3.51 11.89 -17.67
CA GLN A 118 4.96 11.69 -17.76
C GLN A 118 5.74 13.00 -17.55
N ASN A 119 5.30 14.11 -18.15
CA ASN A 119 5.95 15.42 -17.95
C ASN A 119 5.91 15.86 -16.48
N ASP A 120 4.78 15.64 -15.80
CA ASP A 120 4.64 15.96 -14.38
C ASP A 120 5.60 15.10 -13.54
N LEU A 121 5.63 13.79 -13.78
CA LEU A 121 6.54 12.85 -13.09
C LEU A 121 8.01 13.22 -13.32
N ASP A 122 8.39 13.55 -14.56
CA ASP A 122 9.75 13.95 -14.93
C ASP A 122 10.18 15.29 -14.33
N GLN A 123 9.21 16.15 -14.00
CA GLN A 123 9.47 17.38 -13.25
C GLN A 123 9.61 17.10 -11.74
N PHE A 124 8.77 16.22 -11.21
CA PHE A 124 8.58 16.07 -9.78
C PHE A 124 9.55 15.11 -9.12
N ILE A 125 9.78 13.95 -9.71
CA ILE A 125 10.63 12.91 -9.12
C ILE A 125 12.06 13.41 -8.89
N PRO A 126 12.74 14.05 -9.86
CA PRO A 126 14.10 14.56 -9.63
C PRO A 126 14.17 15.58 -8.50
N ARG A 127 13.17 16.47 -8.41
CA ARG A 127 13.10 17.47 -7.34
C ARG A 127 12.90 16.83 -5.97
N ASP A 128 11.98 15.87 -5.85
CA ASP A 128 11.71 15.19 -4.59
C ASP A 128 12.95 14.37 -4.15
N ILE A 129 13.69 13.76 -5.07
CA ILE A 129 14.99 13.11 -4.80
C ILE A 129 15.99 14.12 -4.24
N ASP A 130 16.21 15.24 -4.93
CA ASP A 130 17.18 16.27 -4.51
C ASP A 130 16.84 16.82 -3.11
N ASP A 131 15.56 17.15 -2.89
CA ASP A 131 15.09 17.71 -1.63
C ASP A 131 15.22 16.67 -0.50
N ILE A 132 14.85 15.40 -0.71
CA ILE A 132 15.01 14.32 0.30
C ILE A 132 16.47 14.09 0.64
N VAL A 133 17.35 13.98 -0.37
CA VAL A 133 18.79 13.76 -0.16
C VAL A 133 19.41 14.91 0.62
N SER A 134 18.96 16.15 0.38
CA SER A 134 19.43 17.32 1.14
C SER A 134 19.08 17.28 2.64
N LEU A 135 18.06 16.51 3.01
CA LEU A 135 17.60 16.32 4.39
C LEU A 135 18.20 15.09 5.08
N GLN A 136 19.05 14.31 4.39
CA GLN A 136 19.70 13.15 4.99
C GLN A 136 20.68 13.59 6.07
N ARG A 137 20.63 12.93 7.24
CA ARG A 137 21.46 13.29 8.39
C ARG A 137 22.83 12.64 8.31
N GLU A 138 23.73 13.04 9.21
CA GLU A 138 25.12 12.54 9.26
C GLU A 138 25.18 11.02 9.46
N ASP A 139 24.27 10.46 10.26
CA ASP A 139 24.13 9.02 10.52
C ASP A 139 23.62 8.22 9.31
N GLY A 140 23.15 8.89 8.25
CA GLY A 140 22.61 8.28 7.04
C GLY A 140 21.08 8.13 7.05
N GLY A 141 20.42 8.42 8.17
CA GLY A 141 18.97 8.31 8.29
C GLY A 141 18.22 9.63 8.04
N TRP A 142 16.90 9.53 8.15
CA TRP A 142 15.98 10.67 8.18
C TRP A 142 15.08 10.57 9.41
N GLY A 143 14.63 11.72 9.91
CA GLY A 143 13.65 11.77 10.99
C GLY A 143 12.41 12.57 10.65
N TRP A 144 11.44 12.52 11.56
CA TRP A 144 10.19 13.27 11.44
C TRP A 144 10.44 14.77 11.55
N CYS A 145 10.16 15.55 10.51
CA CYS A 145 10.23 17.02 10.50
C CYS A 145 11.29 17.63 11.44
N LEU A 146 10.85 18.21 12.56
CA LEU A 146 11.64 18.98 13.52
C LEU A 146 12.39 18.12 14.57
N THR A 147 12.33 16.79 14.45
CA THR A 147 13.14 15.89 15.29
C THR A 147 14.61 16.02 14.93
N ILE A 148 15.48 15.62 15.87
CA ILE A 148 16.93 15.55 15.64
C ILE A 148 17.36 14.10 15.35
N GLU A 149 16.62 13.14 15.91
CA GLU A 149 16.93 11.70 15.89
C GLU A 149 16.33 11.02 14.67
N SER A 150 17.15 10.24 13.97
CA SER A 150 16.69 9.49 12.80
C SER A 150 15.68 8.44 13.23
N ASN A 151 14.71 8.18 12.36
CA ASN A 151 13.68 7.19 12.60
C ASN A 151 13.91 6.01 11.62
N PRO A 152 14.10 4.79 12.14
CA PRO A 152 14.38 3.61 11.30
C PRO A 152 13.29 3.32 10.27
N SER A 153 12.01 3.35 10.67
CA SER A 153 10.90 3.06 9.76
C SER A 153 10.75 4.08 8.65
N LEU A 154 10.90 5.38 8.97
CA LEU A 154 10.91 6.45 7.97
C LEU A 154 12.12 6.32 7.03
N THR A 155 13.30 5.96 7.57
CA THR A 155 14.51 5.76 6.77
C THR A 155 14.33 4.59 5.81
N ALA A 156 13.78 3.47 6.26
CA ALA A 156 13.45 2.32 5.41
C ALA A 156 12.46 2.71 4.30
N TYR A 157 11.41 3.47 4.64
CA TYR A 157 10.45 3.95 3.63
C TYR A 157 11.09 4.87 2.58
N ILE A 158 11.95 5.81 3.01
CA ILE A 158 12.66 6.70 2.08
C ILE A 158 13.66 5.91 1.22
N LEU A 159 14.38 4.95 1.80
CA LEU A 159 15.29 4.09 1.08
C LEU A 159 14.57 3.31 -0.02
N LEU A 160 13.41 2.72 0.29
CA LEU A 160 12.56 2.06 -0.70
C LEU A 160 12.09 3.03 -1.79
N ALA A 161 11.66 4.24 -1.43
CA ALA A 161 11.24 5.25 -2.40
C ALA A 161 12.35 5.66 -3.37
N LEU A 162 13.58 5.84 -2.86
CA LEU A 162 14.76 6.14 -3.66
C LEU A 162 15.14 4.97 -4.57
N ASP A 163 15.07 3.73 -4.07
CA ASP A 163 15.30 2.53 -4.87
C ASP A 163 14.31 2.44 -6.04
N LYS A 164 13.00 2.57 -5.76
CA LYS A 164 11.96 2.52 -6.81
C LYS A 164 12.09 3.65 -7.82
N ALA A 165 12.58 4.82 -7.41
CA ALA A 165 12.89 5.91 -8.35
C ALA A 165 14.07 5.55 -9.27
N GLY A 166 15.10 4.89 -8.74
CA GLY A 166 16.21 4.35 -9.53
C GLY A 166 15.75 3.29 -10.52
N GLU A 167 14.91 2.34 -10.09
CA GLU A 167 14.33 1.31 -10.96
C GLU A 167 13.43 1.88 -12.07
N ALA A 168 12.80 3.04 -11.81
CA ALA A 168 12.03 3.79 -12.80
C ALA A 168 12.92 4.59 -13.79
N GLY A 169 14.25 4.58 -13.62
CA GLY A 169 15.20 5.22 -14.52
C GLY A 169 15.64 6.62 -14.13
N TYR A 170 15.24 7.12 -12.95
CA TYR A 170 15.67 8.43 -12.45
C TYR A 170 17.06 8.36 -11.81
N SER A 171 17.81 9.46 -11.87
CA SER A 171 19.15 9.55 -11.29
C SER A 171 19.06 9.69 -9.77
N VAL A 172 19.49 8.67 -9.04
CA VAL A 172 19.51 8.65 -7.57
C VAL A 172 20.95 8.62 -7.06
N PRO A 173 21.35 9.55 -6.16
CA PRO A 173 22.69 9.55 -5.55
C PRO A 173 22.95 8.28 -4.75
N GLN A 174 23.84 7.42 -5.25
CA GLN A 174 24.15 6.12 -4.62
C GLN A 174 24.82 6.24 -3.24
N ASP A 175 25.53 7.33 -2.97
CA ASP A 175 26.07 7.62 -1.63
C ASP A 175 24.95 7.73 -0.59
N ALA A 176 23.85 8.41 -0.94
CA ALA A 176 22.70 8.55 -0.03
C ALA A 176 22.03 7.19 0.24
N VAL A 177 21.85 6.37 -0.80
CA VAL A 177 21.30 5.01 -0.70
C VAL A 177 22.18 4.14 0.20
N ASN A 178 23.50 4.13 -0.03
CA ASN A 178 24.44 3.32 0.76
C ASN A 178 24.44 3.72 2.23
N ARG A 179 24.48 5.02 2.53
CA ARG A 179 24.47 5.53 3.91
C ARG A 179 23.16 5.20 4.63
N ALA A 180 22.03 5.24 3.92
CA ALA A 180 20.75 4.84 4.47
C ALA A 180 20.65 3.33 4.73
N ALA A 181 21.22 2.52 3.83
CA ALA A 181 21.31 1.07 4.02
C ALA A 181 22.21 0.71 5.21
N ASP A 182 23.35 1.39 5.36
CA ASP A 182 24.25 1.22 6.51
C ASP A 182 23.57 1.61 7.83
N TYR A 183 22.84 2.73 7.85
CA TYR A 183 22.02 3.13 8.99
C TYR A 183 21.00 2.05 9.33
N LEU A 184 20.19 1.62 8.35
CA LEU A 184 19.13 0.65 8.57
C LEU A 184 19.66 -0.72 9.02
N ARG A 185 20.81 -1.15 8.47
CA ARG A 185 21.51 -2.37 8.92
C ARG A 185 21.94 -2.28 10.39
N GLY A 186 22.32 -1.09 10.86
CA GLY A 186 22.65 -0.84 12.26
C GLY A 186 21.44 -0.91 13.21
N GLU A 187 20.24 -0.78 12.68
CA GLU A 187 18.97 -0.83 13.43
C GLU A 187 18.37 -2.24 13.51
N ILE A 188 18.90 -3.22 12.77
CA ILE A 188 18.43 -4.61 12.85
C ILE A 188 18.72 -5.17 14.24
N GLU A 189 17.66 -5.52 14.97
CA GLU A 189 17.77 -6.09 16.30
C GLU A 189 18.06 -7.59 16.26
N ASN A 190 18.70 -8.11 17.32
CA ASN A 190 18.82 -9.56 17.49
C ASN A 190 17.42 -10.16 17.76
N PRO A 191 16.95 -11.15 16.98
CA PRO A 191 15.62 -11.77 17.14
C PRO A 191 15.29 -12.21 18.59
N ALA A 192 16.29 -12.71 19.33
CA ALA A 192 16.11 -13.12 20.72
C ALA A 192 15.82 -11.95 21.69
N ARG A 193 16.01 -10.70 21.26
CA ARG A 193 15.79 -9.48 22.06
C ARG A 193 14.45 -8.80 21.79
N LEU A 194 13.66 -9.29 20.83
CA LEU A 194 12.36 -8.72 20.49
C LEU A 194 11.27 -8.96 21.56
N ASN A 195 11.57 -9.71 22.62
CA ASN A 195 10.70 -9.92 23.79
C ASN A 195 9.26 -10.34 23.45
N ASN A 196 9.06 -11.19 22.43
CA ASN A 196 7.76 -11.62 21.91
C ASN A 196 6.87 -10.47 21.38
N SER A 197 7.47 -9.38 20.90
CA SER A 197 6.76 -8.26 20.29
C SER A 197 6.53 -8.54 18.80
N GLY A 198 5.28 -8.87 18.43
CA GLY A 198 4.89 -9.05 17.02
C GLY A 198 5.14 -7.79 16.19
N TYR A 199 4.84 -6.62 16.74
CA TYR A 199 5.15 -5.33 16.11
C TYR A 199 6.63 -5.20 15.72
N GLN A 200 7.55 -5.53 16.63
CA GLN A 200 8.98 -5.44 16.33
C GLN A 200 9.39 -6.52 15.32
N ALA A 201 8.91 -7.76 15.45
CA ALA A 201 9.21 -8.83 14.48
C ALA A 201 8.76 -8.47 13.06
N ASN A 202 7.56 -7.91 12.91
CA ASN A 202 7.05 -7.43 11.63
C ASN A 202 7.88 -6.26 11.08
N THR A 203 8.32 -5.36 11.96
CA THR A 203 9.18 -4.23 11.60
C THR A 203 10.56 -4.71 11.10
N GLU A 204 11.16 -5.70 11.76
CA GLU A 204 12.40 -6.33 11.31
C GLU A 204 12.23 -6.97 9.93
N ALA A 205 11.14 -7.72 9.69
CA ALA A 205 10.86 -8.31 8.37
C ALA A 205 10.81 -7.24 7.27
N TYR A 206 10.16 -6.11 7.54
CA TYR A 206 10.12 -4.98 6.61
C TYR A 206 11.51 -4.38 6.35
N TYR A 207 12.35 -4.23 7.37
CA TYR A 207 13.71 -3.71 7.19
C TYR A 207 14.59 -4.66 6.37
N LEU A 208 14.48 -5.97 6.60
CA LEU A 208 15.18 -6.98 5.82
C LEU A 208 14.75 -6.96 4.36
N TYR A 209 13.45 -6.80 4.10
CA TYR A 209 12.93 -6.61 2.74
C TYR A 209 13.53 -5.37 2.06
N VAL A 210 13.49 -4.21 2.72
CA VAL A 210 14.05 -2.97 2.14
C VAL A 210 15.56 -3.07 1.91
N LEU A 211 16.30 -3.72 2.82
CA LEU A 211 17.73 -3.98 2.63
C LEU A 211 17.97 -4.91 1.43
N ALA A 212 17.17 -5.96 1.28
CA ALA A 212 17.27 -6.88 0.14
C ALA A 212 16.99 -6.18 -1.20
N GLU A 213 16.00 -5.28 -1.24
CA GLU A 213 15.67 -4.46 -2.42
C GLU A 213 16.88 -3.67 -2.92
N VAL A 214 17.64 -3.06 -2.01
CA VAL A 214 18.87 -2.33 -2.36
C VAL A 214 20.12 -3.22 -2.45
N GLY A 215 19.93 -4.54 -2.61
CA GLY A 215 20.99 -5.51 -2.89
C GLY A 215 21.87 -5.88 -1.69
N GLN A 216 21.44 -5.59 -0.47
CA GLN A 216 22.16 -5.98 0.74
C GLN A 216 21.97 -7.48 1.01
N ASN A 217 23.04 -8.18 1.40
CA ASN A 217 22.89 -9.55 1.88
C ASN A 217 22.30 -9.53 3.30
N ILE A 218 21.13 -10.16 3.44
CA ILE A 218 20.32 -10.26 4.66
C ILE A 218 20.06 -11.70 5.10
N THR A 219 20.68 -12.70 4.43
CA THR A 219 20.29 -14.11 4.56
C THR A 219 20.36 -14.60 6.01
N ALA A 220 21.43 -14.23 6.72
CA ALA A 220 21.63 -14.68 8.10
C ALA A 220 20.61 -14.05 9.07
N GLU A 221 20.29 -12.78 8.86
CA GLU A 221 19.31 -12.03 9.65
C GLU A 221 17.88 -12.53 9.38
N ALA A 222 17.54 -12.81 8.12
CA ALA A 222 16.26 -13.42 7.74
C ALA A 222 16.08 -14.83 8.30
N ASP A 223 17.12 -15.68 8.22
CA ASP A 223 17.08 -17.02 8.83
C ASP A 223 16.91 -16.94 10.34
N ALA A 224 17.60 -16.03 11.01
CA ALA A 224 17.46 -15.84 12.45
C ALA A 224 16.06 -15.34 12.84
N LEU A 225 15.48 -14.41 12.08
CA LEU A 225 14.11 -13.93 12.32
C LEU A 225 13.09 -15.05 12.09
N PHE A 226 13.27 -15.85 11.03
CA PHE A 226 12.42 -17.01 10.75
C PHE A 226 12.47 -18.02 11.91
N ASP A 227 13.67 -18.46 12.29
CA ASP A 227 13.85 -19.52 13.29
C ASP A 227 13.31 -19.14 14.67
N GLU A 228 13.50 -17.89 15.10
CA GLU A 228 13.16 -17.44 16.46
C GLU A 228 11.78 -16.78 16.55
N ASN A 229 11.28 -16.17 15.48
CA ASN A 229 10.12 -15.26 15.56
C ASN A 229 9.08 -15.42 14.44
N VAL A 230 9.16 -16.41 13.54
CA VAL A 230 8.15 -16.58 12.47
C VAL A 230 6.72 -16.65 13.02
N GLY A 231 6.52 -17.28 14.18
CA GLY A 231 5.20 -17.37 14.83
C GLY A 231 4.66 -16.06 15.41
N LEU A 232 5.44 -14.98 15.38
CA LEU A 232 5.02 -13.63 15.76
C LEU A 232 4.68 -12.76 14.55
N LEU A 233 5.01 -13.21 13.33
CA LEU A 233 4.77 -12.45 12.11
C LEU A 233 3.29 -12.51 11.72
N ASP A 234 2.75 -11.34 11.36
CA ASP A 234 1.45 -11.26 10.72
C ASP A 234 1.59 -11.45 9.20
N ALA A 235 0.49 -11.30 8.47
CA ALA A 235 0.51 -11.46 7.02
C ALA A 235 1.51 -10.51 6.32
N ALA A 236 1.65 -9.26 6.78
CA ALA A 236 2.61 -8.33 6.19
C ALA A 236 4.05 -8.74 6.51
N GLY A 237 4.34 -9.11 7.77
CA GLY A 237 5.67 -9.60 8.16
C GLY A 237 6.10 -10.85 7.40
N LEU A 238 5.18 -11.81 7.23
CA LEU A 238 5.43 -13.02 6.44
C LEU A 238 5.71 -12.69 4.97
N ALA A 239 4.93 -11.78 4.37
CA ALA A 239 5.12 -11.36 2.98
C ALA A 239 6.45 -10.64 2.79
N TYR A 240 6.81 -9.70 3.67
CA TYR A 240 8.10 -9.02 3.61
C TYR A 240 9.28 -10.00 3.73
N LEU A 241 9.22 -10.95 4.67
CA LEU A 241 10.28 -11.94 4.83
C LEU A 241 10.37 -12.89 3.61
N LEU A 242 9.24 -13.25 3.01
CA LEU A 242 9.19 -14.04 1.78
C LEU A 242 9.87 -13.31 0.61
N HIS A 243 9.54 -12.03 0.41
CA HIS A 243 10.17 -11.17 -0.61
C HIS A 243 11.66 -10.96 -0.35
N ALA A 244 12.06 -10.76 0.91
CA ALA A 244 13.47 -10.63 1.29
C ALA A 244 14.28 -11.87 0.87
N TYR A 245 13.72 -13.07 1.07
CA TYR A 245 14.33 -14.30 0.58
C TYR A 245 14.39 -14.38 -0.93
N GLU A 246 13.31 -14.03 -1.64
CA GLU A 246 13.27 -14.06 -3.11
C GLU A 246 14.38 -13.16 -3.71
N LEU A 247 14.50 -11.94 -3.20
CA LEU A 247 15.54 -10.98 -3.60
C LEU A 247 16.96 -11.44 -3.24
N SER A 248 17.10 -12.30 -2.22
CA SER A 248 18.39 -12.81 -1.73
C SER A 248 18.81 -14.16 -2.34
N GLY A 249 18.11 -14.64 -3.38
CA GLY A 249 18.43 -15.89 -4.07
C GLY A 249 17.69 -17.13 -3.55
N GLY A 250 16.69 -16.93 -2.70
CA GLY A 250 15.77 -17.95 -2.20
C GLY A 250 16.19 -18.64 -0.89
N SER A 251 15.25 -19.34 -0.27
CA SER A 251 15.46 -20.17 0.93
C SER A 251 14.46 -21.32 0.99
N ALA A 252 14.82 -22.41 1.68
CA ALA A 252 13.89 -23.49 1.98
C ALA A 252 12.71 -23.02 2.86
N ASN A 253 12.88 -21.91 3.59
CA ASN A 253 11.87 -21.34 4.47
C ASN A 253 10.68 -20.72 3.70
N GLN A 254 10.85 -20.41 2.41
CA GLN A 254 9.81 -19.78 1.60
C GLN A 254 8.54 -20.63 1.46
N GLU A 255 8.66 -21.97 1.46
CA GLU A 255 7.49 -22.86 1.38
C GLU A 255 6.62 -22.74 2.63
N THR A 256 7.23 -22.64 3.82
CA THR A 256 6.52 -22.43 5.08
C THR A 256 5.88 -21.05 5.13
N LEU A 257 6.61 -19.99 4.76
CA LEU A 257 6.06 -18.63 4.73
C LEU A 257 4.85 -18.52 3.81
N LEU A 258 4.94 -19.14 2.62
CA LEU A 258 3.83 -19.17 1.66
C LEU A 258 2.64 -19.98 2.20
N ALA A 259 2.89 -21.10 2.89
CA ALA A 259 1.83 -21.89 3.51
C ALA A 259 1.12 -21.09 4.61
N ASP A 260 1.87 -20.38 5.46
CA ASP A 260 1.32 -19.55 6.53
C ASP A 260 0.52 -18.36 5.97
N LEU A 261 1.05 -17.66 4.95
CA LEU A 261 0.33 -16.60 4.23
C LEU A 261 -1.00 -17.10 3.65
N ASN A 262 -0.99 -18.25 2.98
CA ASN A 262 -2.21 -18.85 2.44
C ASN A 262 -3.20 -19.22 3.55
N GLY A 263 -2.71 -19.63 4.72
CA GLY A 263 -3.53 -19.91 5.90
C GLY A 263 -4.20 -18.68 6.50
N LEU A 264 -3.62 -17.49 6.31
CA LEU A 264 -4.14 -16.21 6.81
C LEU A 264 -5.07 -15.48 5.82
N ALA A 265 -5.20 -15.97 4.59
CA ALA A 265 -6.01 -15.31 3.57
C ALA A 265 -7.49 -15.28 3.94
N VAL A 266 -8.08 -14.09 3.96
CA VAL A 266 -9.52 -13.88 4.09
C VAL A 266 -10.14 -13.90 2.69
N VAL A 267 -10.86 -14.98 2.37
CA VAL A 267 -11.45 -15.18 1.04
C VAL A 267 -12.90 -14.74 1.02
N SER A 268 -13.23 -13.87 0.07
CA SER A 268 -14.58 -13.39 -0.24
C SER A 268 -14.99 -13.79 -1.66
N ALA A 269 -16.25 -13.50 -2.03
CA ALA A 269 -16.74 -13.73 -3.39
C ALA A 269 -16.02 -12.87 -4.45
N THR A 270 -15.31 -11.82 -4.03
CA THR A 270 -14.67 -10.83 -4.91
C THR A 270 -13.15 -10.84 -4.85
N GLY A 271 -12.53 -11.72 -4.06
CA GLY A 271 -11.08 -11.85 -3.97
C GLY A 271 -10.60 -12.43 -2.65
N ALA A 272 -9.29 -12.39 -2.44
CA ALA A 272 -8.64 -12.67 -1.18
C ALA A 272 -7.94 -11.41 -0.69
N HIS A 273 -7.96 -11.18 0.62
CA HIS A 273 -7.22 -10.11 1.27
C HIS A 273 -6.58 -10.61 2.56
N TRP A 274 -5.65 -9.82 3.09
CA TRP A 274 -4.97 -10.11 4.34
C TRP A 274 -5.13 -8.93 5.30
N GLU A 275 -5.25 -9.26 6.58
CA GLU A 275 -5.45 -8.29 7.65
C GLU A 275 -4.22 -8.29 8.57
N SER A 276 -3.89 -7.13 9.14
CA SER A 276 -2.80 -7.00 10.11
C SER A 276 -3.21 -6.14 11.30
N ASP A 277 -2.65 -6.45 12.48
CA ASP A 277 -2.87 -5.64 13.69
C ASP A 277 -1.93 -4.43 13.66
N GLY A 278 -2.27 -3.45 12.80
CA GLY A 278 -1.31 -2.49 12.23
C GLY A 278 -1.15 -1.13 12.92
N TYR A 279 -1.85 -0.83 14.03
CA TYR A 279 -1.85 0.55 14.57
C TYR A 279 -0.43 1.05 14.92
N GLN A 280 0.42 0.19 15.48
CA GLN A 280 1.78 0.57 15.85
C GLN A 280 2.73 0.64 14.64
N SER A 281 2.48 -0.18 13.61
CA SER A 281 3.25 -0.22 12.36
C SER A 281 2.84 0.84 11.34
N LEU A 282 1.78 1.61 11.63
CA LEU A 282 1.11 2.49 10.67
C LEU A 282 0.64 1.72 9.41
N TRP A 283 0.38 0.42 9.55
CA TRP A 283 -0.08 -0.45 8.48
C TRP A 283 -1.60 -0.50 8.46
N SER A 284 -2.15 -0.83 7.29
CA SER A 284 -3.57 -1.05 7.07
C SER A 284 -3.77 -2.35 6.31
N ASP A 285 -4.96 -2.96 6.41
CA ASP A 285 -5.30 -4.18 5.66
C ASP A 285 -5.13 -4.00 4.15
N ILE A 286 -5.37 -2.78 3.64
CA ILE A 286 -5.13 -2.43 2.23
C ILE A 286 -3.64 -2.54 1.89
N GLN A 287 -2.77 -2.00 2.76
CA GLN A 287 -1.32 -2.11 2.58
C GLN A 287 -0.86 -3.56 2.71
N THR A 288 -1.33 -4.28 3.73
CA THR A 288 -1.00 -5.70 3.95
C THR A 288 -1.40 -6.57 2.77
N THR A 289 -2.55 -6.30 2.15
CA THR A 289 -3.00 -7.04 0.96
C THR A 289 -2.19 -6.70 -0.30
N ALA A 290 -1.57 -5.52 -0.35
CA ALA A 290 -0.83 -5.05 -1.52
C ALA A 290 0.64 -5.54 -1.57
N VAL A 291 1.20 -5.94 -0.43
CA VAL A 291 2.56 -6.52 -0.29
C VAL A 291 2.53 -8.00 -0.68
#